data_AF-A0A2N0KVR8-F1
#
_entry.id   AF-A0A2N0KVR8-F1
#
_cell.length_a   1.000
_cell.length_b   1.000
_cell.length_c   1.000
_cell.angle_alpha   90.00
_cell.angle_beta   90.00
_cell.angle_gamma   90.00
#
_symmetry.space_group_name_H-M   'P 1'
#
loop_
_entity.id
_entity.type
_entity.pdbx_description
1 polymer ?
#
loop_
_entity_poly.entity_id
_entity_poly.type
_entity_poly.pdbx_seq_one_letter_code
_entity_poly.pdbx_strand_id
1 'polypeptide(L)' 'MSNPKSAPFFNTVGVRFQTSAKVQYFDGSGIELEVGDRVLVETPQGIKEGVIAIAPGQVIFSELRGPMDAVVQKAEA' A
#
# COMPACT_ATOMS: atom_id res chain seq x y z
N MET A 1 -5.81 7.34 -29.81
CA MET A 1 -5.52 6.33 -28.77
C MET A 1 -5.22 7.06 -27.46
N SER A 2 -6.15 7.05 -26.51
CA SER A 2 -6.00 7.75 -25.23
C SER A 2 -5.34 6.83 -24.20
N ASN A 3 -4.09 7.15 -23.88
CA ASN A 3 -3.33 6.93 -22.65
C ASN A 3 -3.83 5.83 -21.66
N PRO A 4 -3.08 4.74 -21.39
CA PRO A 4 -3.45 3.72 -20.40
C PRO A 4 -3.23 4.15 -18.93
N LYS A 5 -3.20 5.45 -18.64
CA LYS A 5 -2.91 6.01 -17.30
C LYS A 5 -4.18 6.10 -16.42
N SER A 6 -5.05 5.08 -16.51
CA SER A 6 -6.39 5.11 -15.91
C SER A 6 -6.87 3.74 -15.41
N ALA A 7 -5.96 2.96 -14.83
CA ALA A 7 -6.35 1.87 -13.96
C ALA A 7 -5.91 2.26 -12.53
N PRO A 8 -6.84 2.73 -11.67
CA PRO A 8 -6.48 3.44 -10.43
C PRO A 8 -5.83 2.57 -9.34
N PHE A 9 -5.59 1.28 -9.59
CA PHE A 9 -5.37 0.30 -8.52
C PHE A 9 -4.22 -0.68 -8.76
N PHE A 10 -3.44 -0.54 -9.85
CA PHE A 10 -2.35 -1.49 -10.13
C PHE A 10 -1.22 -1.44 -9.08
N ASN A 11 -1.05 -0.30 -8.41
CA ASN A 11 -0.04 -0.11 -7.37
C ASN A 11 -0.57 -0.22 -5.95
N THR A 12 -1.81 -0.65 -5.74
CA THR A 12 -2.33 -0.77 -4.38
C THR A 12 -1.59 -1.87 -3.61
N VAL A 13 -1.11 -1.55 -2.41
CA VAL A 13 -0.45 -2.48 -1.50
C VAL A 13 -1.21 -2.62 -0.20
N GLY A 14 -1.12 -3.80 0.42
CA GLY A 14 -1.63 -4.04 1.76
C GLY A 14 -0.50 -3.94 2.78
N VAL A 15 -0.63 -3.04 3.76
CA VAL A 15 0.34 -2.84 4.85
C VAL A 15 -0.25 -3.30 6.16
N ARG A 16 0.54 -4.03 6.95
CA ARG A 16 0.19 -4.47 8.30
C ARG A 16 1.20 -3.91 9.31
N PHE A 17 0.68 -3.26 10.34
CA PHE A 17 1.49 -2.62 11.39
C PHE A 17 1.79 -3.55 12.58
N GLN A 18 0.94 -4.55 12.84
CA GLN A 18 1.10 -5.52 13.93
C GLN A 18 0.56 -6.88 13.48
N THR A 19 1.11 -7.98 14.00
CA THR A 19 0.79 -9.34 13.56
C THR A 19 -0.71 -9.68 13.64
N SER A 20 -1.42 -9.15 14.64
CA SER A 20 -2.86 -9.36 14.88
C SER A 20 -3.76 -8.26 14.31
N ALA A 21 -3.19 -7.20 13.72
CA ALA A 21 -3.96 -6.08 13.18
C ALA A 21 -4.46 -6.37 11.76
N LYS A 22 -5.58 -5.72 11.39
CA LYS A 22 -6.11 -5.75 10.02
C LYS A 22 -5.11 -5.12 9.05
N VAL A 23 -5.01 -5.70 7.85
CA VAL A 23 -4.29 -5.10 6.72
C VAL A 23 -5.02 -3.84 6.28
N GLN A 24 -4.27 -2.76 6.10
CA GLN A 24 -4.76 -1.49 5.55
C GLN A 24 -4.15 -1.30 4.17
N TYR A 25 -4.92 -0.74 3.23
CA TYR A 25 -4.45 -0.58 1.86
C TYR A 25 -3.96 0.84 1.61
N PHE A 26 -2.85 0.94 0.89
CA PHE A 26 -2.20 2.19 0.55
C PHE A 26 -1.84 2.22 -0.94
N ASP A 27 -1.66 3.41 -1.51
CA ASP A 27 -1.05 3.56 -2.84
C ASP A 27 0.46 3.30 -2.76
N GLY A 28 0.96 2.30 -3.47
CA GLY A 28 2.39 1.97 -3.55
C GLY A 28 3.23 2.97 -4.33
N SER A 29 2.67 4.05 -4.85
CA SER A 29 3.36 5.21 -5.45
C SER A 29 4.31 4.87 -6.60
N GLY A 30 4.15 3.71 -7.26
CA GLY A 30 5.06 3.25 -8.31
C GLY A 30 6.35 2.60 -7.81
N ILE A 31 6.43 2.32 -6.52
CA ILE A 31 7.55 1.63 -5.89
C ILE A 31 7.36 0.13 -6.06
N GLU A 32 8.43 -0.55 -6.49
CA GLU A 32 8.47 -2.02 -6.53
C GLU A 32 8.54 -2.55 -5.09
N LEU A 33 7.45 -3.21 -4.66
CA LEU A 33 7.22 -3.64 -3.27
C LEU A 33 6.88 -5.12 -3.24
N GLU A 34 7.56 -5.86 -2.36
CA GLU A 34 7.31 -7.30 -2.17
C GLU A 34 6.76 -7.59 -0.78
N VAL A 35 6.06 -8.71 -0.62
CA VAL A 35 5.58 -9.17 0.69
C VAL A 35 6.76 -9.38 1.62
N GLY A 36 6.70 -8.76 2.80
CA GLY A 36 7.80 -8.76 3.78
C GLY A 36 8.63 -7.48 3.79
N ASP A 37 8.53 -6.62 2.77
CA ASP A 37 9.20 -5.32 2.78
C ASP A 37 8.68 -4.44 3.92
N ARG A 38 9.59 -3.74 4.60
CA ARG A 38 9.24 -2.72 5.60
C ARG A 38 9.02 -1.38 4.90
N VAL A 39 7.91 -0.72 5.23
CA VAL A 39 7.51 0.54 4.60
C VAL A 39 7.10 1.57 5.63
N LEU A 40 7.35 2.84 5.31
CA LEU A 40 6.83 3.98 6.03
C LEU A 40 5.63 4.55 5.27
N VAL A 41 4.50 4.64 5.96
CA VAL A 41 3.26 5.20 5.42
C VAL A 41 2.82 6.39 6.24
N GLU A 42 2.28 7.41 5.56
CA GLU A 42 1.70 8.56 6.22
C GLU A 42 0.25 8.27 6.57
N THR A 43 -0.06 8.43 7.85
CA THR A 43 -1.42 8.30 8.38
C THR A 43 -1.83 9.63 8.99
N PRO A 44 -3.12 9.88 9.26
CA PRO A 44 -3.56 11.10 9.94
C PRO A 44 -2.91 11.34 11.30
N GLN A 45 -2.30 10.32 11.90
CA GLN A 45 -1.61 10.36 13.20
C GLN A 45 -0.09 10.58 13.06
N GLY A 46 0.41 10.74 11.83
CA GLY A 46 1.82 10.84 11.48
C GLY A 46 2.34 9.62 10.70
N ILE A 47 3.66 9.58 10.51
CA ILE A 47 4.36 8.50 9.82
C ILE A 47 4.37 7.25 10.69
N LYS A 48 4.01 6.10 10.12
CA LYS A 48 4.04 4.80 10.79
C LYS A 48 4.80 3.79 9.95
N GLU A 49 5.55 2.92 10.62
CA GLU A 49 6.22 1.79 10.00
C GLU A 49 5.35 0.55 10.01
N GLY A 50 5.26 -0.13 8.88
CA GLY A 50 4.57 -1.40 8.72
C GLY A 50 5.29 -2.33 7.76
N VAL A 51 4.68 -3.49 7.51
CA VAL A 51 5.21 -4.50 6.59
C VAL A 51 4.20 -4.75 5.47
N ILE A 52 4.69 -4.89 4.24
CA ILE A 52 3.87 -5.30 3.10
C ILE A 52 3.34 -6.71 3.35
N ALA A 53 2.02 -6.82 3.49
CA ALA A 53 1.29 -8.07 3.62
C ALA A 53 0.68 -8.52 2.27
N ILE A 54 0.44 -7.58 1.35
CA ILE A 54 -0.10 -7.84 0.01
C ILE A 54 0.67 -6.97 -0.99
N ALA A 55 1.31 -7.61 -1.97
CA ALA A 55 2.07 -6.93 -3.02
C ALA A 55 1.16 -6.22 -4.04
N PRO A 56 1.70 -5.26 -4.81
CA PRO A 56 0.98 -4.58 -5.89
C PRO A 56 0.30 -5.56 -6.85
N GLY A 57 -0.91 -5.22 -7.31
CA GLY A 57 -1.66 -6.02 -8.29
C GLY A 57 -2.32 -7.30 -7.76
N GLN A 58 -2.11 -7.66 -6.48
CA GLN A 58 -2.77 -8.81 -5.83
C GLN A 58 -3.98 -8.41 -4.97
N VAL A 59 -4.34 -7.13 -4.97
CA VAL A 59 -5.42 -6.59 -4.13
C VAL A 59 -6.78 -6.83 -4.78
N ILE A 60 -7.67 -7.51 -4.06
CA ILE A 60 -9.02 -7.80 -4.54
C ILE A 60 -9.91 -6.57 -4.32
N PHE A 61 -10.51 -6.06 -5.39
CA PHE A 61 -11.30 -4.82 -5.40
C PHE A 61 -12.43 -4.77 -4.36
N SER A 62 -13.03 -5.92 -4.04
CA SER A 62 -14.11 -6.03 -3.04
C SER A 62 -13.69 -5.71 -1.61
N GLU A 63 -12.37 -5.67 -1.33
CA GLU A 63 -11.83 -5.37 -0.01
C GLU A 63 -11.48 -3.87 0.18
N LEU A 64 -11.49 -3.08 -0.90
CA LEU A 64 -11.18 -1.66 -0.88
C LEU A 64 -12.39 -0.85 -0.38
N ARG A 65 -12.32 -0.33 0.84
CA ARG A 65 -13.36 0.53 1.43
C ARG A 65 -12.86 1.98 1.58
N GLY A 66 -13.43 2.90 0.80
CA GLY A 66 -13.27 4.34 0.98
C GLY A 66 -11.99 4.95 0.39
N PRO A 67 -11.78 6.28 0.54
CA PRO A 67 -10.57 6.96 0.10
C PRO A 67 -9.34 6.41 0.83
N MET A 68 -8.23 6.24 0.12
CA MET A 68 -7.01 5.57 0.58
C MET A 68 -5.87 6.57 0.78
N ASP A 69 -5.10 6.39 1.85
CA ASP A 69 -3.85 7.11 2.11
C ASP A 69 -2.70 6.53 1.25
N ALA A 70 -1.61 7.27 1.05
CA ALA A 70 -0.49 6.88 0.18
C ALA A 70 0.76 6.41 0.96
N VAL A 71 1.53 5.48 0.39
CA VAL A 71 2.86 5.10 0.89
C VAL A 71 3.85 6.23 0.57
N VAL A 72 4.65 6.62 1.56
CA VAL A 72 5.62 7.72 1.42
C VAL A 72 6.98 7.22 0.97
N GLN A 73 7.52 6.15 1.57
CA GLN A 73 8.84 5.61 1.20
C GLN A 73 9.08 4.19 1.75
N LYS A 74 10.04 3.46 1.13
CA LYS A 74 10.63 2.23 1.70
C LYS A 74 11.49 2.58 2.92
N ALA A 75 11.47 1.72 3.95
CA ALA A 75 12.39 1.83 5.08
C ALA A 75 13.66 1.02 4.78
N GLU A 76 14.83 1.64 4.86
CA GLU A 76 16.11 0.91 4.91
C GLU A 76 16.43 0.47 6.34
N ALA A 77 17.21 -0.62 6.46
CA ALA A 77 17.55 -1.30 7.70
C ALA A 77 18.59 -0.56 8.55
#